data_AF-A0A7X3BZ18-F1
#
_entry.id   AF-A0A7X3BZ18-F1
#
_cell.length_a   1.000
_cell.length_b   1.000
_cell.length_c   1.000
_cell.angle_alpha   90.00
_cell.angle_beta   90.00
_cell.angle_gamma   90.00
#
_symmetry.space_group_name_H-M   'P 1'
#
loop_
_entity.id
_entity.type
_entity.pdbx_description
1 polymer ?
#
loop_
_entity_poly.entity_id
_entity_poly.type
_entity_poly.pdbx_seq_one_letter_code
_entity_poly.pdbx_strand_id
1 'polypeptide(L)' 'GQVFLFCGGRKDRFKALYWDGQGFWLLYKRFENGRLIWLSTEKDVKALTPEQVDWLMKGFSITPKI' A
#
# COMPACT_ATOMS: atom_id res chain seq x y z
N GLY A 1 12.20 -11.06 4.51
CA GLY A 1 10.81 -11.06 5.00
C GLY A 1 9.83 -10.75 3.88
N GLN A 2 8.54 -10.85 4.15
CA GLN A 2 7.47 -10.50 3.19
C GLN A 2 6.77 -9.22 3.66
N VAL A 3 6.39 -8.34 2.73
CA VAL A 3 5.63 -7.12 3.03
C VAL A 3 4.22 -7.24 2.46
N PHE A 4 3.22 -6.97 3.29
CA PHE A 4 1.82 -6.90 2.89
C PHE A 4 1.32 -5.47 3.07
N LEU A 5 0.80 -4.88 2.00
CA LEU A 5 0.30 -3.50 1.99
C LEU A 5 -1.23 -3.50 2.04
N PHE A 6 -1.78 -2.75 3.00
CA PHE A 6 -3.22 -2.62 3.20
C PHE A 6 -3.62 -1.15 3.11
N CYS A 7 -4.64 -0.85 2.30
CA CYS A 7 -5.26 0.45 2.24
C CYS A 7 -6.70 0.35 2.76
N GLY A 8 -7.01 1.07 3.84
CA GLY A 8 -8.36 1.10 4.40
C GLY A 8 -9.30 2.02 3.62
N GLY A 9 -10.61 1.95 3.91
CA GLY A 9 -11.64 2.68 3.15
C GLY A 9 -11.48 4.21 3.10
N ARG A 10 -10.80 4.82 4.10
CA ARG A 10 -10.53 6.27 4.10
C ARG A 10 -9.52 6.71 3.04
N LYS A 11 -8.70 5.77 2.54
CA LYS A 11 -7.65 5.99 1.53
C LYS A 11 -6.64 7.10 1.85
N ASP A 12 -6.65 7.68 3.04
CA ASP A 12 -5.70 8.71 3.49
C ASP A 12 -4.47 8.08 4.18
N ARG A 13 -4.38 6.76 4.21
CA ARG A 13 -3.35 6.00 4.93
C ARG A 13 -3.19 4.60 4.35
N PHE A 14 -2.01 4.02 4.56
CA PHE A 14 -1.79 2.59 4.37
C PHE A 14 -1.03 1.99 5.56
N LYS A 15 -1.12 0.67 5.69
CA LYS A 15 -0.37 -0.15 6.63
C LYS A 15 0.54 -1.09 5.84
N ALA A 16 1.81 -1.20 6.23
CA ALA A 16 2.73 -2.22 5.76
C ALA A 16 3.00 -3.20 6.90
N LEU A 17 2.61 -4.46 6.72
CA LEU A 17 3.00 -5.55 7.62
C LEU A 17 4.23 -6.25 7.05
N TYR A 18 5.36 -6.15 7.75
CA TYR A 18 6.58 -6.87 7.39
C TYR A 18 6.78 -8.07 8.31
N TRP A 19 6.78 -9.27 7.72
CA TRP A 19 7.09 -10.52 8.43
C TRP A 19 8.59 -10.79 8.38
N ASP A 20 9.25 -10.86 9.54
CA ASP A 20 10.69 -11.12 9.65
C ASP A 20 11.07 -12.59 9.86
N GLY A 21 10.08 -13.46 10.10
CA GLY A 21 10.28 -14.88 10.44
C GLY A 21 9.86 -15.23 11.87
N GLN A 22 9.79 -14.26 12.77
CA GLN A 22 9.38 -14.43 14.17
C GLN A 22 8.13 -13.63 14.51
N GLY A 23 7.91 -12.50 13.83
CA GLY A 23 6.78 -11.62 14.09
C GLY A 23 6.49 -10.64 12.96
N PHE A 24 5.46 -9.83 13.17
CA PHE A 24 5.08 -8.75 12.27
C PHE A 24 5.55 -7.40 12.81
N TRP A 25 6.25 -6.68 11.95
CA TRP A 25 6.47 -5.25 12.07
C TRP A 25 5.32 -4.53 11.37
N LEU A 26 4.80 -3.47 12.00
CA LEU A 26 3.76 -2.62 11.42
C LEU A 26 4.34 -1.24 11.14
N LEU A 27 4.42 -0.89 9.86
CA LEU A 27 4.59 0.48 9.42
C LEU A 27 3.22 1.10 9.13
N TYR A 28 2.98 2.28 9.70
CA TYR A 28 1.75 3.04 9.50
C TYR A 28 2.08 4.39 8.90
N LYS A 29 1.62 4.65 7.67
CA LYS A 29 1.80 5.93 6.99
C LYS A 29 0.46 6.57 6.73
N ARG A 30 0.27 7.78 7.24
CA ARG A 30 -0.87 8.66 6.95
C ARG A 30 -0.38 9.82 6.10
N PHE A 31 -1.12 10.13 5.05
CA PHE A 31 -0.90 11.34 4.27
C PHE A 31 -1.66 12.49 4.94
N GLU A 32 -1.00 13.61 5.13
CA GLU A 32 -1.62 14.81 5.70
C GLU A 32 -2.59 15.45 4.70
N ASN A 33 -2.21 15.44 3.41
CA ASN A 33 -2.98 15.98 2.31
C ASN A 33 -3.18 14.92 1.22
N GLY A 34 -4.39 14.85 0.68
CA GLY A 34 -4.73 13.95 -0.42
C GLY A 34 -5.20 12.55 0.01
N ARG A 35 -5.49 11.72 -0.98
CA ARG A 35 -5.92 10.32 -0.80
C ARG A 35 -5.19 9.44 -1.81
N LEU A 36 -4.85 8.24 -1.37
CA LEU A 36 -4.37 7.17 -2.23
C LEU A 36 -5.43 6.83 -3.28
N ILE A 37 -4.98 6.78 -4.52
CA ILE A 37 -5.77 6.17 -5.59
C ILE A 37 -5.56 4.66 -5.47
N TRP A 38 -6.36 4.05 -4.59
CA TRP A 38 -6.41 2.61 -4.40
C TRP A 38 -7.57 2.02 -5.20
N LEU A 39 -7.27 1.10 -6.13
CA LEU A 39 -8.26 0.33 -6.85
C LEU A 39 -8.86 -0.70 -5.89
N SER A 40 -10.09 -0.45 -5.43
CA SER A 40 -10.79 -1.26 -4.43
C SER A 40 -11.57 -2.42 -5.04
N THR A 41 -11.14 -2.97 -6.18
CA THR A 41 -11.73 -4.21 -6.67
C THR A 41 -11.27 -5.34 -5.77
N GLU A 42 -12.18 -5.77 -4.89
CA GLU A 42 -12.01 -6.75 -3.80
C GLU A 42 -11.42 -8.12 -4.20
N LYS A 43 -11.17 -8.36 -5.49
CA LYS A 43 -10.86 -9.69 -5.99
C LYS A 43 -9.39 -10.08 -5.97
N ASP A 44 -8.42 -9.16 -5.94
CA ASP A 44 -7.03 -9.57 -6.17
C ASP A 44 -6.06 -9.04 -5.12
N VAL A 45 -5.49 -9.96 -4.34
CA VAL A 45 -4.15 -9.76 -3.77
C VAL A 45 -3.19 -9.69 -4.95
N LYS A 46 -2.64 -8.50 -5.23
CA LYS A 46 -1.70 -8.29 -6.33
C LYS A 46 -0.28 -8.19 -5.79
N ALA A 47 0.62 -8.97 -6.40
CA ALA A 47 2.04 -8.73 -6.26
C ALA A 47 2.36 -7.37 -6.91
N LEU A 48 2.98 -6.48 -6.16
CA LEU A 48 3.41 -5.18 -6.67
C LEU A 48 4.85 -5.26 -7.15
N THR A 49 5.15 -4.58 -8.24
CA THR A 49 6.54 -4.33 -8.66
C THR A 49 7.19 -3.30 -7.73
N PRO A 50 8.54 -3.26 -7.65
CA PRO A 50 9.24 -2.23 -6.88
C PRO A 50 8.84 -0.80 -7.25
N GLU A 51 8.58 -0.55 -8.53
CA GLU A 51 8.13 0.75 -9.04
C GLU A 51 6.73 1.12 -8.51
N GLN A 52 5.79 0.18 -8.51
CA GLN A 52 4.45 0.40 -7.95
C GLN A 52 4.50 0.67 -6.44
N VAL A 53 5.45 0.04 -5.73
CA VAL A 53 5.69 0.34 -4.31
C VAL A 53 6.22 1.76 -4.14
N ASP A 54 7.19 2.20 -4.93
CA ASP A 54 7.71 3.57 -4.88
C ASP A 54 6.62 4.61 -5.17
N TRP A 55 5.76 4.34 -6.15
CA TRP A 55 4.58 5.16 -6.43
C TRP A 55 3.65 5.28 -5.24
N LEU A 56 3.32 4.17 -4.57
CA LEU A 56 2.52 4.19 -3.34
C LEU A 56 3.19 4.99 -2.22
N MET A 57 4.50 4.86 -2.07
CA MET A 57 5.26 5.62 -1.06
C MET A 57 5.17 7.13 -1.33
N LYS A 58 5.07 7.53 -2.59
CA LYS A 58 4.88 8.92 -3.04
C LYS A 58 3.41 9.36 -3.11
N GLY A 59 2.46 8.45 -2.84
CA GLY A 59 1.01 8.74 -2.83
C GLY A 59 0.32 8.57 -4.19
N PHE A 60 1.00 8.03 -5.20
CA PHE A 60 0.43 7.75 -6.52
C PHE A 60 -0.33 6.41 -6.57
N SER A 61 -1.12 6.24 -7.63
CA SER A 61 -1.81 4.99 -7.95
C SER A 61 -0.81 3.89 -8.36
N ILE A 62 -1.07 2.64 -7.98
CA ILE A 62 -0.32 1.46 -8.50
C ILE A 62 -0.64 1.14 -9.97
N THR A 63 -1.70 1.74 -10.50
CA THR A 63 -2.11 1.60 -11.91
C THR A 63 -2.15 2.99 -12.51
N PRO A 64 -1.28 3.29 -13.50
CA PRO A 64 -1.36 4.54 -14.24
C PRO A 64 -2.74 4.64 -14.85
N LYS A 65 -3.43 5.77 -14.63
CA LYS A 65 -4.55 6.15 -15.50
C LYS A 65 -3.91 6.86 -16.69
N ILE A 66 -4.00 6.23 -17.87
CA ILE A 66 -3.80 6.91 -19.16
C ILE A 66 -5.01 7.83 -19.36
#